data_AF-A0ABD1KLZ8-F1
#
_entry.id   AF-A0ABD1KLZ8-F1
#
_cell.length_a   1.000
_cell.length_b   1.000
_cell.length_c   1.000
_cell.angle_alpha   90.00
_cell.angle_beta   90.00
_cell.angle_gamma   90.00
#
_symmetry.space_group_name_H-M   'P 1'
#
loop_
_entity.id
_entity.type
_entity.pdbx_description
1 polymer ?
#
loop_
_entity_poly.entity_id
_entity_poly.type
_entity_poly.pdbx_seq_one_letter_code
_entity_poly.pdbx_strand_id
1 'polypeptide(L)'
;MSPRSPQQKETLVEQHQRLLLETDSYAELNRQQKEKVAKVEAKMKAIQSKMWEKKKQMGGLSSVLSRPLQQMKHIRILEDRVNQATIRFDKQLSQNKALRDDIDHVRQQRGTMARIYHRLNKELAMQHHVMDELVEKSVVAYDQRSEAVARMLAVRERSKKEAAQALTEMTELQRYIDHETKLRTFMAQKSHEHAHVTEDNEARRRKTKQSERERMGEDSLEMYQTVQKHIVAVTGERNMHNIARNFVENEEKSFSYFNYINELNNKSTMLRDHINKLKSEIAHFEQQNKQRDEQWQGQLKELEAKLEQKRSEANDMEAQHQLVCKSLDQMKRAIAELFSKMNCDPSPITEKLGSSAQVTDDNVTCFIGIVEDSLLKQLMILMQARFNQCEQLELPPHNMLLENCRLLPTLSTSVVEPPSATSFDEAALDMLHGPGSEKTLDYKTLCKHMLKRVVLTEQGRGHKPASATSAPKGKKKMAFSGPKSA
;
A
#
# COMPACT_ATOMS: atom_id res chain seq x y z
N MET A 1 -11.34 -155.97 -14.22
CA MET A 1 -11.30 -156.37 -15.65
C MET A 1 -10.02 -155.80 -16.26
N SER A 2 -9.06 -156.70 -16.51
CA SER A 2 -7.65 -156.61 -16.98
C SER A 2 -6.71 -155.53 -16.42
N PRO A 3 -5.45 -155.89 -16.06
CA PRO A 3 -4.85 -155.42 -14.81
C PRO A 3 -3.82 -154.30 -15.04
N ARG A 4 -4.04 -153.13 -14.45
CA ARG A 4 -3.00 -152.08 -14.35
C ARG A 4 -2.24 -152.26 -13.03
N SER A 5 -0.92 -152.28 -13.13
CA SER A 5 0.04 -152.62 -12.09
C SER A 5 -0.04 -151.67 -10.87
N PRO A 6 0.41 -152.11 -9.68
CA PRO A 6 0.46 -151.27 -8.46
C PRO A 6 1.15 -149.92 -8.68
N GLN A 7 2.18 -149.90 -9.53
CA GLN A 7 2.96 -148.70 -9.90
C GLN A 7 2.12 -147.61 -10.59
N GLN A 8 1.14 -147.95 -11.44
CA GLN A 8 0.34 -146.94 -12.15
C GLN A 8 -0.70 -146.25 -11.25
N LYS A 9 -1.18 -146.94 -10.20
CA LYS A 9 -2.06 -146.34 -9.20
C LYS A 9 -1.28 -145.39 -8.28
N GLU A 10 -0.06 -145.77 -7.91
CA GLU A 10 0.85 -144.95 -7.11
C GLU A 10 1.25 -143.66 -7.85
N THR A 11 1.59 -143.75 -9.15
CA THR A 11 1.88 -142.54 -9.95
C THR A 11 0.68 -141.61 -10.13
N LEU A 12 -0.54 -142.15 -10.18
CA LEU A 12 -1.77 -141.34 -10.31
C LEU A 12 -2.10 -140.64 -8.99
N VAL A 13 -1.88 -141.31 -7.86
CA VAL A 13 -2.01 -140.73 -6.52
C VAL A 13 -0.99 -139.62 -6.30
N GLU A 14 0.27 -139.82 -6.70
CA GLU A 14 1.30 -138.78 -6.63
C GLU A 14 1.00 -137.57 -7.53
N GLN A 15 0.48 -137.79 -8.74
CA GLN A 15 0.05 -136.71 -9.63
C GLN A 15 -1.13 -135.93 -9.05
N HIS A 16 -2.11 -136.63 -8.46
CA HIS A 16 -3.23 -136.00 -7.78
C HIS A 16 -2.78 -135.18 -6.57
N GLN A 17 -1.81 -135.69 -5.80
CA GLN A 17 -1.25 -135.00 -4.64
C GLN A 17 -0.42 -133.76 -5.05
N ARG A 18 0.31 -133.80 -6.16
CA ARG A 18 0.96 -132.61 -6.74
C ARG A 18 -0.05 -131.57 -7.21
N LEU A 19 -1.11 -131.99 -7.90
CA LEU A 19 -2.20 -131.10 -8.34
C LEU A 19 -2.94 -130.47 -7.16
N LEU A 20 -3.15 -131.22 -6.07
CA LEU A 20 -3.71 -130.69 -4.81
C LEU A 20 -2.81 -129.62 -4.21
N LEU A 21 -1.50 -129.89 -4.06
CA LEU A 21 -0.53 -128.92 -3.54
C LEU A 21 -0.41 -127.66 -4.43
N GLU A 22 -0.47 -127.84 -5.75
CA GLU A 22 -0.46 -126.74 -6.71
C GLU A 22 -1.75 -125.91 -6.63
N THR A 23 -2.91 -126.57 -6.48
CA THR A 23 -4.20 -125.90 -6.26
C THR A 23 -4.20 -125.13 -4.94
N ASP A 24 -3.66 -125.70 -3.86
CA ASP A 24 -3.53 -125.05 -2.56
C ASP A 24 -2.58 -123.84 -2.63
N SER A 25 -1.47 -123.96 -3.35
CA SER A 25 -0.53 -122.86 -3.61
C SER A 25 -1.17 -121.73 -4.41
N TYR A 26 -1.93 -122.04 -5.46
CA TYR A 26 -2.69 -121.04 -6.22
C TYR A 26 -3.84 -120.43 -5.42
N ALA A 27 -4.49 -121.20 -4.54
CA ALA A 27 -5.51 -120.69 -3.63
C ALA A 27 -4.90 -119.69 -2.64
N GLU A 28 -3.73 -119.99 -2.10
CA GLU A 28 -2.99 -119.11 -1.20
C GLU A 28 -2.49 -117.84 -1.90
N LEU A 29 -1.96 -117.95 -3.13
CA LEU A 29 -1.58 -116.78 -3.94
C LEU A 29 -2.79 -115.90 -4.27
N ASN A 30 -3.93 -116.52 -4.62
CA ASN A 30 -5.19 -115.80 -4.84
C ASN A 30 -5.68 -115.12 -3.56
N ARG A 31 -5.50 -115.75 -2.39
CA ARG A 31 -5.82 -115.15 -1.07
C ARG A 31 -4.96 -113.91 -0.83
N GLN A 32 -3.65 -114.00 -1.03
CA GLN A 32 -2.74 -112.86 -0.89
C GLN A 32 -3.04 -111.73 -1.88
N GLN A 33 -3.38 -112.07 -3.13
CA GLN A 33 -3.73 -111.08 -4.13
C GLN A 33 -5.06 -110.39 -3.80
N LYS A 34 -6.08 -111.13 -3.34
CA LYS A 34 -7.34 -110.56 -2.84
C LYS A 34 -7.11 -109.64 -1.64
N GLU A 35 -6.20 -109.98 -0.73
CA GLU A 35 -5.85 -109.13 0.40
C GLU A 35 -5.17 -107.82 -0.04
N LYS A 36 -4.27 -107.89 -1.03
CA LYS A 36 -3.63 -106.70 -1.63
C LYS A 36 -4.66 -105.81 -2.32
N VAL A 37 -5.59 -106.39 -3.08
CA VAL A 37 -6.70 -105.66 -3.73
C VAL A 37 -7.56 -104.97 -2.68
N ALA A 38 -7.97 -105.68 -1.62
CA ALA A 38 -8.75 -105.10 -0.52
C ALA A 38 -8.03 -103.93 0.17
N LYS A 39 -6.70 -104.04 0.37
CA LYS A 39 -5.88 -102.94 0.91
C LYS A 39 -5.85 -101.71 -0.01
N VAL A 40 -5.77 -101.91 -1.33
CA VAL A 40 -5.79 -100.81 -2.31
C VAL A 40 -7.18 -100.19 -2.40
N GLU A 41 -8.25 -100.97 -2.43
CA GLU A 41 -9.63 -100.48 -2.42
C GLU A 41 -9.95 -99.68 -1.15
N ALA A 42 -9.47 -100.12 0.01
CA ALA A 42 -9.61 -99.38 1.26
C ALA A 42 -8.90 -98.01 1.19
N LYS A 43 -7.68 -97.96 0.65
CA LYS A 43 -6.95 -96.71 0.42
C LYS A 43 -7.67 -95.81 -0.60
N MET A 44 -8.22 -96.39 -1.66
CA MET A 44 -8.95 -95.65 -2.69
C MET A 44 -10.22 -95.01 -2.12
N LYS A 45 -11.01 -95.76 -1.33
CA LYS A 45 -12.16 -95.21 -0.60
C LYS A 45 -11.74 -94.09 0.36
N ALA A 46 -10.67 -94.27 1.13
CA ALA A 46 -10.19 -93.24 2.04
C ALA A 46 -9.76 -91.95 1.30
N ILE A 47 -9.09 -92.06 0.15
CA ILE A 47 -8.72 -90.91 -0.68
C ILE A 47 -9.95 -90.26 -1.29
N GLN A 48 -10.91 -91.05 -1.80
CA GLN A 48 -12.17 -90.53 -2.34
C GLN A 48 -12.98 -89.77 -1.28
N SER A 49 -13.10 -90.30 -0.06
CA SER A 49 -13.73 -89.59 1.06
C SER A 49 -13.00 -88.29 1.38
N LYS A 50 -11.66 -88.29 1.42
CA LYS A 50 -10.87 -87.06 1.64
C LYS A 50 -11.07 -86.04 0.51
N MET A 51 -11.10 -86.47 -0.75
CA MET A 51 -11.37 -85.58 -1.89
C MET A 51 -12.78 -85.01 -1.84
N TRP A 52 -13.77 -85.82 -1.46
CA TRP A 52 -15.15 -85.38 -1.32
C TRP A 52 -15.29 -84.35 -0.19
N GLU A 53 -14.68 -84.61 0.97
CA GLU A 53 -14.64 -83.67 2.10
C GLU A 53 -13.99 -82.34 1.68
N LYS A 54 -12.86 -82.39 0.96
CA LYS A 54 -12.20 -81.18 0.42
C LYS A 54 -13.04 -80.45 -0.62
N LYS A 55 -13.71 -81.17 -1.51
CA LYS A 55 -14.62 -80.58 -2.51
C LYS A 55 -15.83 -79.92 -1.87
N LYS A 56 -16.36 -80.52 -0.79
CA LYS A 56 -17.44 -79.97 0.04
C LYS A 56 -16.97 -78.72 0.78
N GLN A 57 -15.77 -78.74 1.38
CA GLN A 57 -15.18 -77.58 2.07
C GLN A 57 -14.87 -76.42 1.11
N MET A 58 -14.39 -76.68 -0.11
CA MET A 58 -14.10 -75.65 -1.10
C MET A 58 -15.36 -75.04 -1.73
N GLY A 59 -16.54 -75.61 -1.47
CA GLY A 59 -17.82 -75.00 -1.84
C GLY A 59 -17.97 -74.76 -3.34
N GLY A 60 -17.59 -75.70 -4.20
CA GLY A 60 -17.75 -75.56 -5.66
C GLY A 60 -16.90 -74.44 -6.30
N LEU A 61 -16.73 -74.52 -7.62
CA LEU A 61 -15.84 -73.60 -8.36
C LEU A 61 -16.29 -72.12 -8.27
N SER A 62 -17.61 -71.89 -8.18
CA SER A 62 -18.18 -70.55 -8.09
C SER A 62 -17.84 -69.82 -6.78
N SER A 63 -17.79 -70.53 -5.64
CA SER A 63 -17.41 -69.92 -4.36
C SER A 63 -15.94 -69.52 -4.33
N VAL A 64 -15.07 -70.36 -4.91
CA VAL A 64 -13.62 -70.09 -4.98
C VAL A 64 -13.30 -68.86 -5.83
N LEU A 65 -14.05 -68.63 -6.91
CA LEU A 65 -13.88 -67.45 -7.78
C LEU A 65 -14.61 -66.20 -7.24
N SER A 66 -15.75 -66.38 -6.56
CA SER A 66 -16.53 -65.27 -6.00
C SER A 66 -15.87 -64.62 -4.78
N ARG A 67 -15.22 -65.43 -3.92
CA ARG A 67 -14.55 -64.93 -2.70
C ARG A 67 -13.47 -63.85 -2.95
N PRO A 68 -12.52 -64.00 -3.89
CA PRO A 68 -11.55 -62.94 -4.19
C PRO A 68 -12.21 -61.72 -4.82
N LEU A 69 -13.25 -61.89 -5.65
CA LEU A 69 -14.00 -60.76 -6.21
C LEU A 69 -14.75 -59.97 -5.13
N GLN A 70 -15.34 -60.65 -4.14
CA GLN A 70 -15.97 -60.01 -2.98
C GLN A 70 -14.93 -59.30 -2.10
N GLN A 71 -13.76 -59.89 -1.89
CA GLN A 71 -12.66 -59.23 -1.18
C GLN A 71 -12.17 -57.99 -1.93
N MET A 72 -11.99 -58.04 -3.25
CA MET A 72 -11.60 -56.87 -4.05
C MET A 72 -12.65 -55.75 -3.98
N LYS A 73 -13.95 -56.09 -4.05
CA LYS A 73 -15.04 -55.12 -3.86
C LYS A 73 -14.98 -54.49 -2.46
N HIS A 74 -14.73 -55.29 -1.42
CA HIS A 74 -14.63 -54.78 -0.07
C HIS A 74 -13.40 -53.88 0.13
N ILE A 75 -12.25 -54.24 -0.44
CA ILE A 75 -11.04 -53.39 -0.46
C ILE A 75 -11.38 -52.05 -1.12
N ARG A 76 -12.01 -52.06 -2.30
CA ARG A 76 -12.40 -50.84 -3.00
C ARG A 76 -13.35 -49.95 -2.18
N ILE A 77 -14.34 -50.54 -1.50
CA ILE A 77 -15.24 -49.77 -0.63
C ILE A 77 -14.49 -49.13 0.54
N LEU A 78 -13.52 -49.84 1.13
CA LEU A 78 -12.69 -49.30 2.20
C LEU A 78 -11.77 -48.18 1.68
N GLU A 79 -11.16 -48.36 0.51
CA GLU A 79 -10.36 -47.33 -0.16
C GLU A 79 -11.19 -46.08 -0.46
N ASP A 80 -12.39 -46.24 -1.01
CA ASP A 80 -13.32 -45.13 -1.28
C ASP A 80 -13.71 -44.41 0.02
N ARG A 81 -13.95 -45.16 1.10
CA ARG A 81 -14.27 -44.58 2.42
C ARG A 81 -13.08 -43.82 3.02
N VAL A 82 -11.87 -44.34 2.86
CA VAL A 82 -10.63 -43.65 3.28
C VAL A 82 -10.44 -42.39 2.46
N ASN A 83 -10.54 -42.46 1.13
CA ASN A 83 -10.45 -41.28 0.26
C ASN A 83 -11.48 -40.22 0.62
N GLN A 84 -12.73 -40.62 0.88
CA GLN A 84 -13.77 -39.69 1.29
C GLN A 84 -13.48 -39.05 2.65
N ALA A 85 -12.89 -39.79 3.60
CA ALA A 85 -12.44 -39.24 4.87
C ALA A 85 -11.28 -38.25 4.69
N THR A 86 -10.30 -38.56 3.83
CA THR A 86 -9.18 -37.68 3.49
C THR A 86 -9.67 -36.38 2.85
N ILE A 87 -10.57 -36.45 1.87
CA ILE A 87 -11.15 -35.25 1.24
C ILE A 87 -11.88 -34.37 2.26
N ARG A 88 -12.64 -34.98 3.20
CA ARG A 88 -13.32 -34.23 4.27
C ARG A 88 -12.32 -33.56 5.21
N PHE A 89 -11.24 -34.27 5.55
CA PHE A 89 -10.17 -33.74 6.40
C PHE A 89 -9.43 -32.58 5.72
N ASP A 90 -9.08 -32.72 4.45
CA ASP A 90 -8.41 -31.66 3.68
C ASP A 90 -9.30 -30.43 3.52
N LYS A 91 -10.61 -30.63 3.30
CA LYS A 91 -11.59 -29.54 3.29
C LYS A 91 -11.62 -28.81 4.63
N GLN A 92 -11.63 -29.55 5.74
CA GLN A 92 -11.57 -28.96 7.09
C GLN A 92 -10.25 -28.23 7.34
N LEU A 93 -9.12 -28.75 6.86
CA LEU A 93 -7.83 -28.07 6.96
C LEU A 93 -7.81 -26.77 6.16
N SER A 94 -8.36 -26.76 4.94
CA SER A 94 -8.47 -25.55 4.12
C SER A 94 -9.36 -24.51 4.80
N GLN A 95 -10.49 -24.92 5.37
CA GLN A 95 -11.36 -24.03 6.15
C GLN A 95 -10.65 -23.50 7.41
N ASN A 96 -9.90 -24.35 8.11
CA ASN A 96 -9.15 -23.95 9.30
C ASN A 96 -8.04 -22.95 8.94
N LYS A 97 -7.37 -23.13 7.79
CA LYS A 97 -6.40 -22.17 7.28
C LYS A 97 -7.05 -20.82 6.99
N ALA A 98 -8.17 -20.81 6.26
CA ALA A 98 -8.91 -19.56 5.98
C ALA A 98 -9.31 -18.83 7.27
N LEU A 99 -9.82 -19.55 8.28
CA LEU A 99 -10.16 -18.97 9.58
C LEU A 99 -8.92 -18.42 10.32
N ARG A 100 -7.75 -19.05 10.19
CA ARG A 100 -6.50 -18.52 10.78
C ARG A 100 -6.08 -17.22 10.09
N ASP A 101 -6.17 -17.19 8.76
CA ASP A 101 -5.86 -15.99 7.98
C ASP A 101 -6.81 -14.83 8.34
N ASP A 102 -8.11 -15.11 8.52
CA ASP A 102 -9.11 -14.13 8.99
C ASP A 102 -8.79 -13.63 10.41
N ILE A 103 -8.41 -14.53 11.33
CA ILE A 103 -8.01 -14.17 12.69
C ILE A 103 -6.78 -13.25 12.66
N ASP A 104 -5.79 -13.56 11.84
CA ASP A 104 -4.57 -12.76 11.74
C ASP A 104 -4.84 -11.41 11.06
N HIS A 105 -5.72 -11.36 10.06
CA HIS A 105 -6.20 -10.11 9.49
C HIS A 105 -6.87 -9.21 10.54
N VAL A 106 -7.80 -9.76 11.34
CA VAL A 106 -8.48 -9.00 12.42
C VAL A 106 -7.48 -8.57 13.50
N ARG A 107 -6.48 -9.39 13.82
CA ARG A 107 -5.40 -9.01 14.76
C ARG A 107 -4.57 -7.84 14.24
N GLN A 108 -4.21 -7.84 12.96
CA GLN A 108 -3.50 -6.73 12.32
C GLN A 108 -4.34 -5.46 12.33
N GLN A 109 -5.64 -5.55 12.01
CA GLN A 109 -6.56 -4.43 12.09
C GLN A 109 -6.66 -3.87 13.51
N ARG A 110 -6.80 -4.74 14.53
CA ARG A 110 -6.79 -4.33 15.94
C ARG A 110 -5.49 -3.63 16.33
N GLY A 111 -4.34 -4.13 15.86
CA GLY A 111 -3.04 -3.49 16.08
C GLY A 111 -2.96 -2.09 15.46
N THR A 112 -3.48 -1.91 14.24
CA THR A 112 -3.58 -0.60 13.59
C THR A 112 -4.52 0.34 14.36
N MET A 113 -5.70 -0.15 14.78
CA MET A 113 -6.64 0.64 15.58
C MET A 113 -6.03 1.06 16.92
N ALA A 114 -5.32 0.17 17.61
CA ALA A 114 -4.65 0.49 18.87
C ALA A 114 -3.57 1.58 18.69
N ARG A 115 -2.83 1.56 17.58
CA ARG A 115 -1.85 2.63 17.26
C ARG A 115 -2.54 3.98 17.03
N ILE A 116 -3.64 4.00 16.29
CA ILE A 116 -4.43 5.22 16.06
C ILE A 116 -4.99 5.74 17.39
N TYR A 117 -5.58 4.86 18.20
CA TYR A 117 -6.12 5.21 19.52
C TYR A 117 -5.05 5.79 20.44
N HIS A 118 -3.86 5.19 20.50
CA HIS A 118 -2.76 5.71 21.30
C HIS A 118 -2.29 7.10 20.81
N ARG A 119 -2.22 7.30 19.49
CA ARG A 119 -1.89 8.61 18.91
C ARG A 119 -2.93 9.67 19.28
N LEU A 120 -4.21 9.35 19.15
CA LEU A 120 -5.31 10.25 19.51
C LEU A 120 -5.29 10.61 20.99
N ASN A 121 -5.07 9.63 21.88
CA ASN A 121 -4.95 9.90 23.31
C ASN A 121 -3.75 10.78 23.64
N LYS A 122 -2.61 10.57 22.96
CA LYS A 122 -1.43 11.44 23.14
C LYS A 122 -1.73 12.87 22.70
N GLU A 123 -2.38 13.05 21.56
CA GLU A 123 -2.78 14.37 21.06
C GLU A 123 -3.79 15.04 21.99
N LEU A 124 -4.77 14.29 22.49
CA LEU A 124 -5.73 14.77 23.49
C LEU A 124 -5.02 15.24 24.76
N ALA A 125 -4.07 14.46 25.29
CA ALA A 125 -3.30 14.83 26.47
C ALA A 125 -2.44 16.10 26.22
N MET A 126 -1.86 16.24 25.02
CA MET A 126 -1.14 17.45 24.64
C MET A 126 -2.07 18.67 24.57
N GLN A 127 -3.28 18.52 24.03
CA GLN A 127 -4.27 19.60 23.98
C GLN A 127 -4.74 20.01 25.39
N HIS A 128 -4.96 19.05 26.29
CA HIS A 128 -5.25 19.35 27.69
C HIS A 128 -4.12 20.14 28.34
N HIS A 129 -2.86 19.75 28.15
CA HIS A 129 -1.72 20.49 28.69
C HIS A 129 -1.67 21.94 28.16
N VAL A 130 -1.91 22.14 26.86
CA VAL A 130 -1.97 23.50 26.29
C VAL A 130 -3.13 24.31 26.87
N MET A 131 -4.29 23.67 27.08
CA MET A 131 -5.43 24.31 27.73
C MET A 131 -5.11 24.71 29.17
N ASP A 132 -4.48 23.83 29.94
CA ASP A 132 -4.08 24.09 31.33
C ASP A 132 -3.07 25.25 31.40
N GLU A 133 -2.06 25.26 30.52
CA GLU A 133 -1.13 26.39 30.41
C GLU A 133 -1.83 27.70 30.05
N LEU A 134 -2.82 27.67 29.15
CA LEU A 134 -3.58 28.86 28.77
C LEU A 134 -4.41 29.37 29.93
N VAL A 135 -5.04 28.47 30.70
CA VAL A 135 -5.77 28.83 31.92
C VAL A 135 -4.82 29.46 32.94
N GLU A 136 -3.65 28.88 33.19
CA GLU A 136 -2.65 29.45 34.10
C GLU A 136 -2.20 30.85 33.66
N LYS A 137 -1.85 31.02 32.38
CA LYS A 137 -1.49 32.33 31.81
C LYS A 137 -2.63 33.34 31.93
N SER A 138 -3.87 32.89 31.76
CA SER A 138 -5.05 33.74 31.90
C SER A 138 -5.27 34.20 33.34
N VAL A 139 -5.08 33.30 34.32
CA VAL A 139 -5.16 33.62 35.75
C VAL A 139 -4.09 34.65 36.12
N VAL A 140 -2.84 34.44 35.71
CA VAL A 140 -1.73 35.38 35.97
C VAL A 140 -2.02 36.76 35.37
N ALA A 141 -2.50 36.81 34.12
CA ALA A 141 -2.86 38.08 33.49
C ALA A 141 -4.02 38.79 34.21
N TYR A 142 -4.99 38.04 34.74
CA TYR A 142 -6.09 38.58 35.52
C TYR A 142 -5.60 39.17 36.85
N ASP A 143 -4.71 38.47 37.56
CA ASP A 143 -4.13 38.94 38.81
C ASP A 143 -3.30 40.21 38.60
N GLN A 144 -2.47 40.25 37.56
CA GLN A 144 -1.71 41.45 37.19
C GLN A 144 -2.61 42.65 36.88
N ARG A 145 -3.71 42.42 36.14
CA ARG A 145 -4.71 43.45 35.85
C ARG A 145 -5.36 43.94 37.15
N SER A 146 -5.76 43.03 38.03
CA SER A 146 -6.38 43.34 39.33
C SER A 146 -5.43 44.20 40.19
N GLU A 147 -4.16 43.83 40.27
CA GLU A 147 -3.13 44.58 40.99
C GLU A 147 -2.90 45.98 40.38
N ALA A 148 -2.85 46.08 39.04
CA ALA A 148 -2.72 47.37 38.36
C ALA A 148 -3.92 48.29 38.63
N VAL A 149 -5.14 47.75 38.62
CA VAL A 149 -6.36 48.49 38.97
C VAL A 149 -6.31 48.95 40.43
N ALA A 150 -5.90 48.08 41.36
CA ALA A 150 -5.75 48.44 42.77
C ALA A 150 -4.72 49.56 42.96
N ARG A 151 -3.56 49.49 42.28
CA ARG A 151 -2.53 50.55 42.29
C ARG A 151 -3.06 51.87 41.74
N MET A 152 -3.75 51.83 40.60
CA MET A 152 -4.35 53.02 40.00
C MET A 152 -5.40 53.67 40.93
N LEU A 153 -6.26 52.87 41.57
CA LEU A 153 -7.22 53.38 42.56
C LEU A 153 -6.50 54.02 43.76
N ALA A 154 -5.45 53.39 44.28
CA ALA A 154 -4.67 53.94 45.37
C ALA A 154 -4.01 55.28 45.02
N VAL A 155 -3.44 55.41 43.81
CA VAL A 155 -2.87 56.68 43.31
C VAL A 155 -3.96 57.74 43.15
N ARG A 156 -5.13 57.37 42.61
CA ARG A 156 -6.25 58.29 42.46
C ARG A 156 -6.76 58.81 43.79
N GLU A 157 -6.87 57.95 44.81
CA GLU A 157 -7.27 58.36 46.16
C GLU A 157 -6.23 59.24 46.85
N ARG A 158 -4.93 58.98 46.66
CA ARG A 158 -3.86 59.88 47.14
C ARG A 158 -3.95 61.26 46.47
N SER A 159 -4.07 61.29 45.14
CA SER A 159 -4.21 62.54 44.38
C SER A 159 -5.44 63.35 44.81
N LYS A 160 -6.58 62.70 45.09
CA LYS A 160 -7.77 63.38 45.65
C LYS A 160 -7.49 64.00 47.01
N LYS A 161 -6.78 63.29 47.90
CA LYS A 161 -6.42 63.79 49.24
C LYS A 161 -5.45 64.98 49.14
N GLU A 162 -4.42 64.87 48.31
CA GLU A 162 -3.47 65.95 48.06
C GLU A 162 -4.16 67.19 47.46
N ALA A 163 -5.07 67.00 46.51
CA ALA A 163 -5.87 68.10 45.95
C ALA A 163 -6.76 68.76 47.02
N ALA A 164 -7.37 67.98 47.93
CA ALA A 164 -8.14 68.51 49.04
C ALA A 164 -7.25 69.29 50.04
N GLN A 165 -6.05 68.78 50.34
CA GLN A 165 -5.07 69.46 51.20
C GLN A 165 -4.59 70.77 50.57
N ALA A 166 -4.22 70.76 49.30
CA ALA A 166 -3.79 71.95 48.57
C ALA A 166 -4.91 73.01 48.52
N LEU A 167 -6.17 72.60 48.37
CA LEU A 167 -7.30 73.52 48.45
C LEU A 167 -7.42 74.14 49.85
N THR A 168 -7.27 73.36 50.92
CA THR A 168 -7.30 73.91 52.28
C THR A 168 -6.16 74.91 52.53
N GLU A 169 -4.93 74.57 52.13
CA GLU A 169 -3.77 75.45 52.23
C GLU A 169 -3.98 76.75 51.43
N MET A 170 -4.52 76.65 50.20
CA MET A 170 -4.83 77.82 49.38
C MET A 170 -5.86 78.73 50.05
N THR A 171 -6.91 78.16 50.66
CA THR A 171 -7.90 78.96 51.41
C THR A 171 -7.32 79.61 52.66
N GLU A 172 -6.37 78.97 53.33
CA GLU A 172 -5.67 79.55 54.50
C GLU A 172 -4.75 80.70 54.08
N LEU A 173 -3.94 80.50 53.04
CA LEU A 173 -3.09 81.54 52.46
C LEU A 173 -3.92 82.73 51.97
N GLN A 174 -5.06 82.48 51.33
CA GLN A 174 -5.97 83.55 50.93
C GLN A 174 -6.47 84.34 52.15
N ARG A 175 -6.82 83.68 53.27
CA ARG A 175 -7.20 84.38 54.51
C ARG A 175 -6.06 85.24 55.05
N TYR A 176 -4.81 84.76 55.00
CA TYR A 176 -3.64 85.55 55.40
C TYR A 176 -3.45 86.79 54.51
N ILE A 177 -3.52 86.62 53.18
CA ILE A 177 -3.41 87.71 52.21
C ILE A 177 -4.52 88.74 52.41
N ASP A 178 -5.77 88.29 52.61
CA ASP A 178 -6.92 89.17 52.84
C ASP A 178 -6.73 89.98 54.13
N HIS A 179 -6.23 89.35 55.20
CA HIS A 179 -5.90 90.04 56.45
C HIS A 179 -4.78 91.07 56.23
N GLU A 180 -3.67 90.69 55.61
CA GLU A 180 -2.55 91.59 55.34
C GLU A 180 -2.95 92.75 54.42
N THR A 181 -3.76 92.47 53.39
CA THR A 181 -4.28 93.48 52.48
C THR A 181 -5.17 94.47 53.22
N LYS A 182 -6.08 93.99 54.09
CA LYS A 182 -6.88 94.86 54.97
C LYS A 182 -5.98 95.75 55.84
N LEU A 183 -4.91 95.20 56.41
CA LEU A 183 -3.94 95.96 57.21
C LEU A 183 -3.19 96.99 56.36
N ARG A 184 -2.70 96.61 55.16
CA ARG A 184 -2.03 97.54 54.24
C ARG A 184 -2.97 98.64 53.77
N THR A 185 -4.22 98.33 53.43
CA THR A 185 -5.22 99.35 53.06
C THR A 185 -5.48 100.30 54.22
N PHE A 186 -5.54 99.79 55.45
CA PHE A 186 -5.67 100.62 56.65
C PHE A 186 -4.46 101.54 56.85
N MET A 187 -3.23 101.02 56.70
CA MET A 187 -1.99 101.80 56.77
C MET A 187 -1.87 102.84 55.64
N ALA A 188 -2.24 102.48 54.40
CA ALA A 188 -2.22 103.37 53.25
C ALA A 188 -3.21 104.52 53.43
N GLN A 189 -4.42 104.23 53.94
CA GLN A 189 -5.41 105.24 54.26
C GLN A 189 -4.93 106.18 55.39
N LYS A 190 -4.15 105.67 56.36
CA LYS A 190 -3.46 106.49 57.36
C LYS A 190 -2.28 107.31 56.79
N SER A 191 -1.57 106.79 55.79
CA SER A 191 -0.42 107.47 55.17
C SER A 191 -0.81 108.53 54.13
N HIS A 192 -1.98 108.41 53.49
CA HIS A 192 -2.51 109.41 52.56
C HIS A 192 -2.91 110.72 53.27
N GLU A 193 -2.90 110.78 54.61
CA GLU A 193 -2.98 112.03 55.36
C GLU A 193 -1.63 112.79 55.44
N HIS A 194 -0.49 112.20 55.00
CA HIS A 194 0.85 112.77 55.20
C HIS A 194 1.73 113.00 53.95
N ALA A 195 1.30 112.64 52.73
CA ALA A 195 2.16 112.68 51.54
C ALA A 195 1.64 113.60 50.41
N HIS A 196 1.59 114.90 50.66
CA HIS A 196 1.69 115.92 49.61
C HIS A 196 3.03 116.63 49.82
N VAL A 197 3.89 116.64 48.79
CA VAL A 197 5.08 117.50 48.55
C VAL A 197 6.28 116.69 47.99
N THR A 198 6.78 117.24 46.87
CA THR A 198 7.99 116.95 46.08
C THR A 198 7.96 115.82 45.06
N GLU A 199 8.57 115.96 43.89
CA GLU A 199 8.77 117.08 42.95
C GLU A 199 9.31 116.45 41.66
N ASP A 200 9.14 117.17 40.55
CA ASP A 200 9.56 116.81 39.19
C ASP A 200 10.86 117.54 38.80
N ASN A 201 11.53 117.03 37.76
CA ASN A 201 12.64 117.61 36.96
C ASN A 201 14.10 117.23 37.28
N GLU A 202 14.75 116.60 36.30
CA GLU A 202 16.08 117.05 35.83
C GLU A 202 16.24 116.81 34.33
N ALA A 203 15.90 117.86 33.57
CA ALA A 203 16.14 117.94 32.14
C ALA A 203 17.63 118.22 31.84
N ARG A 204 18.07 117.69 30.69
CA ARG A 204 18.99 118.36 29.75
C ARG A 204 20.28 118.95 30.35
N ARG A 205 21.38 118.19 30.24
CA ARG A 205 22.70 118.81 30.06
C ARG A 205 23.58 118.05 29.08
N ARG A 206 23.83 118.75 27.96
CA ARG A 206 25.10 118.86 27.23
C ARG A 206 25.35 117.86 26.09
N LYS A 207 25.05 118.37 24.89
CA LYS A 207 25.80 118.07 23.66
C LYS A 207 27.20 118.71 23.73
N THR A 208 28.12 118.08 22.98
CA THR A 208 29.33 118.62 22.33
C THR A 208 30.61 118.83 23.15
N LYS A 209 31.52 117.85 23.08
CA LYS A 209 32.99 117.99 22.91
C LYS A 209 33.43 116.80 22.03
N GLN A 210 33.47 116.97 20.72
CA GLN A 210 34.62 117.45 19.93
C GLN A 210 35.71 116.39 19.78
N SER A 211 35.69 115.83 18.56
CA SER A 211 36.76 115.30 17.72
C SER A 211 38.18 115.18 18.28
N GLU A 212 38.77 114.03 17.93
CA GLU A 212 40.18 113.80 17.62
C GLU A 212 41.15 113.57 18.79
N ARG A 213 41.31 112.29 19.13
CA ARG A 213 42.61 111.57 19.17
C ARG A 213 42.38 110.17 18.58
N GLU A 214 42.74 109.97 17.31
CA GLU A 214 43.92 109.18 16.91
C GLU A 214 43.71 107.66 17.17
N ARG A 215 43.13 106.92 16.21
CA ARG A 215 43.81 106.18 15.13
C ARG A 215 45.02 105.36 15.60
N MET A 216 44.81 104.04 15.71
CA MET A 216 45.54 102.93 15.06
C MET A 216 45.34 101.63 15.86
N GLY A 217 44.46 100.76 15.35
CA GLY A 217 44.22 99.40 15.88
C GLY A 217 42.87 98.78 15.45
N GLU A 218 42.32 99.19 14.30
CA GLU A 218 40.87 99.17 14.07
C GLU A 218 40.34 98.08 13.11
N ASP A 219 41.17 97.20 12.55
CA ASP A 219 40.65 96.24 11.55
C ASP A 219 40.03 94.95 12.13
N SER A 220 40.17 94.69 13.44
CA SER A 220 39.43 93.60 14.09
C SER A 220 38.18 94.10 14.82
N LEU A 221 38.20 95.32 15.37
CA LEU A 221 37.09 95.88 16.15
C LEU A 221 35.97 96.40 15.24
N GLU A 222 36.29 96.98 14.08
CA GLU A 222 35.28 97.41 13.10
C GLU A 222 34.51 96.23 12.51
N MET A 223 35.14 95.09 12.26
CA MET A 223 34.45 93.91 11.75
C MET A 223 33.48 93.33 12.80
N TYR A 224 33.91 93.21 14.06
CA TYR A 224 33.03 92.81 15.15
C TYR A 224 31.94 93.85 15.43
N GLN A 225 32.21 95.15 15.34
CA GLN A 225 31.18 96.18 15.46
C GLN A 225 30.22 96.18 14.28
N THR A 226 30.68 95.87 13.06
CA THR A 226 29.82 95.79 11.87
C THR A 226 28.93 94.57 11.95
N VAL A 227 29.46 93.41 12.38
CA VAL A 227 28.68 92.20 12.68
C VAL A 227 27.73 92.45 13.86
N GLN A 228 28.15 93.16 14.90
CA GLN A 228 27.30 93.51 16.04
C GLN A 228 26.16 94.46 15.65
N LYS A 229 26.44 95.48 14.83
CA LYS A 229 25.42 96.37 14.26
C LYS A 229 24.46 95.60 13.35
N HIS A 230 24.95 94.64 12.58
CA HIS A 230 24.13 93.78 11.72
C HIS A 230 23.26 92.82 12.54
N ILE A 231 23.79 92.21 13.60
CA ILE A 231 23.04 91.32 14.50
C ILE A 231 21.93 92.11 15.20
N VAL A 232 22.24 93.30 15.73
CA VAL A 232 21.26 94.19 16.37
C VAL A 232 20.20 94.68 15.37
N ALA A 233 20.58 94.94 14.11
CA ALA A 233 19.64 95.30 13.04
C ALA A 233 18.70 94.15 12.63
N VAL A 234 19.16 92.90 12.68
CA VAL A 234 18.36 91.71 12.32
C VAL A 234 17.51 91.19 13.49
N THR A 235 17.99 91.32 14.74
CA THR A 235 17.28 90.84 15.95
C THR A 235 16.37 91.88 16.60
N GLY A 236 16.52 93.17 16.32
CA GLY A 236 15.62 94.23 16.76
C GLY A 236 15.69 94.61 18.26
N GLU A 237 16.50 93.92 19.06
CA GLU A 237 16.68 94.19 20.50
C GLU A 237 17.95 95.02 20.80
N ARG A 238 17.84 96.02 21.68
CA ARG A 238 18.93 96.97 22.00
C ARG A 238 19.89 96.51 23.11
N ASN A 239 19.63 95.39 23.77
CA ASN A 239 20.42 94.89 24.90
C ASN A 239 21.24 93.66 24.52
N MET A 240 22.56 93.83 24.41
CA MET A 240 23.54 92.79 24.06
C MET A 240 23.42 91.52 24.92
N HIS A 241 23.10 91.68 26.20
CA HIS A 241 23.01 90.57 27.15
C HIS A 241 21.78 89.66 26.91
N ASN A 242 20.69 90.21 26.36
CA ASN A 242 19.49 89.45 26.01
C ASN A 242 19.69 88.71 24.69
N ILE A 243 20.37 89.31 23.72
CA ILE A 243 20.75 88.64 22.46
C ILE A 243 21.63 87.43 22.76
N ALA A 244 22.65 87.58 23.62
CA ALA A 244 23.50 86.48 24.04
C ALA A 244 22.72 85.37 24.76
N ARG A 245 21.78 85.73 25.65
CA ARG A 245 20.91 84.75 26.32
C ARG A 245 20.02 84.00 25.33
N ASN A 246 19.39 84.71 24.40
CA ASN A 246 18.57 84.11 23.36
C ASN A 246 19.40 83.23 22.40
N PHE A 247 20.66 83.58 22.15
CA PHE A 247 21.57 82.76 21.36
C PHE A 247 21.93 81.46 22.08
N VAL A 248 22.23 81.52 23.37
CA VAL A 248 22.48 80.33 24.20
C VAL A 248 21.24 79.44 24.27
N GLU A 249 20.05 80.02 24.52
CA GLU A 249 18.81 79.24 24.48
C GLU A 249 18.52 78.63 23.10
N ASN A 250 18.80 79.36 22.02
CA ASN A 250 18.63 78.84 20.66
C ASN A 250 19.67 77.79 20.30
N GLU A 251 20.88 77.87 20.84
CA GLU A 251 21.95 76.88 20.71
C GLU A 251 21.58 75.61 21.47
N GLU A 252 21.09 75.72 22.71
CA GLU A 252 20.57 74.59 23.49
C GLU A 252 19.38 73.93 22.80
N LYS A 253 18.43 74.71 22.27
CA LYS A 253 17.30 74.19 21.46
C LYS A 253 17.81 73.50 20.20
N SER A 254 18.74 74.11 19.46
CA SER A 254 19.33 73.53 18.25
C SER A 254 20.09 72.23 18.54
N PHE A 255 20.81 72.18 19.67
CA PHE A 255 21.51 70.98 20.12
C PHE A 255 20.53 69.86 20.50
N SER A 256 19.41 70.22 21.16
CA SER A 256 18.34 69.26 21.47
C SER A 256 17.68 68.70 20.20
N TYR A 257 17.45 69.55 19.18
CA TYR A 257 16.92 69.12 17.89
C TYR A 257 17.92 68.26 17.12
N PHE A 258 19.22 68.59 17.17
CA PHE A 258 20.24 67.79 16.52
C PHE A 258 20.33 66.38 17.12
N ASN A 259 20.28 66.26 18.45
CA ASN A 259 20.25 64.98 19.13
C ASN A 259 19.00 64.18 18.78
N TYR A 260 17.83 64.83 18.76
CA TYR A 260 16.58 64.19 18.36
C TYR A 260 16.60 63.71 16.90
N ILE A 261 17.13 64.52 15.98
CA ILE A 261 17.31 64.16 14.57
C ILE A 261 18.26 62.95 14.45
N ASN A 262 19.35 62.92 15.22
CA ASN A 262 20.27 61.77 15.23
C ASN A 262 19.61 60.50 15.76
N GLU A 263 18.83 60.58 16.83
CA GLU A 263 18.04 59.44 17.31
C GLU A 263 17.03 58.94 16.28
N LEU A 264 16.31 59.86 15.64
CA LEU A 264 15.38 59.52 14.57
C LEU A 264 16.10 58.89 13.38
N ASN A 265 17.29 59.37 13.02
CA ASN A 265 18.05 58.83 11.91
C ASN A 265 18.62 57.45 12.25
N ASN A 266 19.04 57.22 13.49
CA ASN A 266 19.41 55.89 14.00
C ASN A 266 18.21 54.94 13.96
N LYS A 267 17.04 55.36 14.45
CA LYS A 267 15.79 54.57 14.38
C LYS A 267 15.41 54.27 12.93
N SER A 268 15.54 55.24 12.02
CA SER A 268 15.25 55.06 10.59
C SER A 268 16.21 54.06 9.94
N THR A 269 17.48 54.07 10.33
CA THR A 269 18.49 53.12 9.84
C THR A 269 18.21 51.71 10.38
N MET A 270 17.90 51.57 11.67
CA MET A 270 17.52 50.29 12.27
C MET A 270 16.26 49.69 11.63
N LEU A 271 15.26 50.52 11.32
CA LEU A 271 14.06 50.08 10.62
C LEU A 271 14.37 49.66 9.18
N ARG A 272 15.24 50.38 8.46
CA ARG A 272 15.68 49.98 7.11
C ARG A 272 16.42 48.64 7.14
N ASP A 273 17.29 48.43 8.12
CA ASP A 273 18.01 47.16 8.28
C ASP A 273 17.04 46.01 8.60
N HIS A 274 16.04 46.26 9.45
CA HIS A 274 15.01 45.28 9.75
C HIS A 274 14.17 44.94 8.51
N ILE A 275 13.79 45.95 7.71
CA ILE A 275 13.10 45.75 6.43
C ILE A 275 13.97 44.93 5.47
N ASN A 276 15.27 45.19 5.40
CA ASN A 276 16.19 44.46 4.52
C ASN A 276 16.38 43.00 4.97
N LYS A 277 16.42 42.73 6.28
CA LYS A 277 16.43 41.38 6.84
C LYS A 277 15.16 40.63 6.49
N LEU A 278 13.99 41.23 6.75
CA LEU A 278 12.70 40.63 6.40
C LEU A 278 12.57 40.36 4.90
N LYS A 279 13.01 41.29 4.04
CA LYS A 279 13.03 41.08 2.59
C LYS A 279 13.93 39.91 2.19
N SER A 280 15.09 39.75 2.83
CA SER A 280 16.00 38.63 2.57
C SER A 280 15.41 37.30 3.04
N GLU A 281 14.73 37.29 4.19
CA GLU A 281 14.01 36.12 4.70
C GLU A 281 12.85 35.72 3.77
N ILE A 282 12.06 36.69 3.30
CA ILE A 282 11.00 36.45 2.31
C ILE A 282 11.57 35.82 1.04
N ALA A 283 12.64 36.39 0.48
CA ALA A 283 13.29 35.85 -0.72
C ALA A 283 13.83 34.43 -0.50
N HIS A 284 14.39 34.15 0.69
CA HIS A 284 14.82 32.80 1.06
C HIS A 284 13.63 31.82 1.11
N PHE A 285 12.53 32.19 1.77
CA PHE A 285 11.34 31.34 1.86
C PHE A 285 10.68 31.12 0.50
N GLU A 286 10.65 32.13 -0.38
CA GLU A 286 10.17 32.00 -1.75
C GLU A 286 11.00 31.01 -2.55
N GLN A 287 12.34 31.10 -2.46
CA GLN A 287 13.24 30.16 -3.12
C GLN A 287 13.08 28.73 -2.58
N GLN A 288 12.94 28.58 -1.27
CA GLN A 288 12.72 27.28 -0.64
C GLN A 288 11.35 26.68 -1.02
N ASN A 289 10.31 27.51 -1.12
CA ASN A 289 9.00 27.09 -1.62
C ASN A 289 9.09 26.61 -3.06
N LYS A 290 9.74 27.39 -3.93
CA LYS A 290 9.92 27.02 -5.33
C LYS A 290 10.63 25.68 -5.49
N GLN A 291 11.70 25.45 -4.72
CA GLN A 291 12.40 24.16 -4.72
C GLN A 291 11.51 23.00 -4.24
N ARG A 292 10.70 23.21 -3.18
CA ARG A 292 9.75 22.20 -2.71
C ARG A 292 8.66 21.92 -3.75
N ASP A 293 8.13 22.95 -4.39
CA ASP A 293 7.13 22.83 -5.44
C ASP A 293 7.69 22.08 -6.66
N GLU A 294 8.92 22.36 -7.07
CA GLU A 294 9.60 21.63 -8.15
C GLU A 294 9.81 20.15 -7.79
N GLN A 295 10.21 19.85 -6.55
CA GLN A 295 10.33 18.47 -6.06
C GLN A 295 8.98 17.75 -6.02
N TRP A 296 7.94 18.40 -5.50
CA TRP A 296 6.58 17.85 -5.46
C TRP A 296 6.00 17.62 -6.85
N GLN A 297 6.21 18.55 -7.78
CA GLN A 297 5.82 18.37 -9.19
C GLN A 297 6.58 17.22 -9.85
N GLY A 298 7.87 17.04 -9.54
CA GLY A 298 8.66 15.90 -10.01
C GLY A 298 8.11 14.57 -9.51
N GLN A 299 7.83 14.47 -8.22
CA GLN A 299 7.23 13.28 -7.61
C GLN A 299 5.82 12.99 -8.15
N LEU A 300 5.02 14.03 -8.36
CA LEU A 300 3.67 13.90 -8.91
C LEU A 300 3.72 13.32 -10.34
N LYS A 301 4.60 13.87 -11.20
CA LYS A 301 4.81 13.36 -12.56
C LYS A 301 5.31 11.92 -12.58
N GLU A 302 6.19 11.54 -11.66
CA GLU A 302 6.68 10.17 -11.54
C GLU A 302 5.55 9.21 -11.13
N LEU A 303 4.70 9.62 -10.17
CA LEU A 303 3.55 8.83 -9.74
C LEU A 303 2.49 8.72 -10.83
N GLU A 304 2.21 9.80 -11.56
CA GLU A 304 1.33 9.80 -12.73
C GLU A 304 1.83 8.85 -13.81
N ALA A 305 3.14 8.88 -14.12
CA ALA A 305 3.74 7.96 -15.09
C ALA A 305 3.65 6.49 -14.66
N LYS A 306 3.91 6.20 -13.37
CA LYS A 306 3.76 4.84 -12.82
C LYS A 306 2.31 4.37 -12.87
N LEU A 307 1.37 5.26 -12.58
CA LEU A 307 -0.06 4.97 -12.62
C LEU A 307 -0.52 4.68 -14.04
N GLU A 308 -0.07 5.47 -15.01
CA GLU A 308 -0.39 5.23 -16.42
C GLU A 308 0.22 3.93 -16.94
N GLN A 309 1.47 3.63 -16.57
CA GLN A 309 2.10 2.34 -16.89
C GLN A 309 1.27 1.17 -16.32
N LYS A 310 0.87 1.22 -15.05
CA LYS A 310 0.08 0.17 -14.43
C LYS A 310 -1.32 0.04 -15.03
N ARG A 311 -1.93 1.15 -15.45
CA ARG A 311 -3.19 1.13 -16.20
C ARG A 311 -3.04 0.46 -17.56
N SER A 312 -1.98 0.77 -18.31
CA SER A 312 -1.70 0.11 -19.58
C SER A 312 -1.51 -1.40 -19.39
N GLU A 313 -0.68 -1.81 -18.42
CA GLU A 313 -0.46 -3.22 -18.09
C GLU A 313 -1.78 -3.93 -17.71
N ALA A 314 -2.63 -3.28 -16.90
CA ALA A 314 -3.94 -3.83 -16.54
C ALA A 314 -4.89 -3.96 -17.74
N ASN A 315 -4.93 -2.94 -18.61
CA ASN A 315 -5.76 -2.96 -19.82
C ASN A 315 -5.30 -4.04 -20.80
N ASP A 316 -3.98 -4.26 -20.94
CA ASP A 316 -3.43 -5.31 -21.80
C ASP A 316 -3.80 -6.70 -21.27
N MET A 317 -3.70 -6.92 -19.95
CA MET A 317 -4.11 -8.17 -19.31
C MET A 317 -5.62 -8.40 -19.42
N GLU A 318 -6.43 -7.35 -19.27
CA GLU A 318 -7.89 -7.41 -19.46
C GLU A 318 -8.24 -7.78 -20.91
N ALA A 319 -7.56 -7.17 -21.90
CA ALA A 319 -7.75 -7.49 -23.30
C ALA A 319 -7.37 -8.95 -23.63
N GLN A 320 -6.25 -9.44 -23.08
CA GLN A 320 -5.85 -10.84 -23.20
C GLN A 320 -6.88 -11.77 -22.54
N HIS A 321 -7.37 -11.42 -21.35
CA HIS A 321 -8.39 -12.20 -20.66
C HIS A 321 -9.68 -12.29 -21.48
N GLN A 322 -10.14 -11.16 -22.04
CA GLN A 322 -11.32 -11.14 -22.91
C GLN A 322 -11.14 -11.99 -24.18
N LEU A 323 -9.94 -12.00 -24.79
CA LEU A 323 -9.63 -12.87 -25.93
C LEU A 323 -9.71 -14.36 -25.54
N VAL A 324 -9.12 -14.73 -24.40
CA VAL A 324 -9.16 -16.11 -23.89
C VAL A 324 -10.59 -16.53 -23.58
N CYS A 325 -11.38 -15.69 -22.90
CA CYS A 325 -12.79 -15.98 -22.62
C CYS A 325 -13.62 -16.15 -23.90
N LYS A 326 -13.41 -15.31 -24.93
CA LYS A 326 -14.06 -15.48 -26.24
C LYS A 326 -13.69 -16.81 -26.91
N SER A 327 -12.42 -17.21 -26.87
CA SER A 327 -11.96 -18.49 -27.41
C SER A 327 -12.57 -19.67 -26.63
N LEU A 328 -12.63 -19.57 -25.31
CA LEU A 328 -13.23 -20.57 -24.44
C LEU A 328 -14.73 -20.71 -24.72
N ASP A 329 -15.46 -19.60 -24.86
CA ASP A 329 -16.87 -19.62 -25.23
C ASP A 329 -17.12 -20.21 -26.62
N GLN A 330 -16.20 -20.00 -27.58
CA GLN A 330 -16.26 -20.69 -28.88
C GLN A 330 -16.08 -22.20 -28.72
N MET A 331 -15.12 -22.65 -27.90
CA MET A 331 -14.92 -24.07 -27.62
C MET A 331 -16.13 -24.70 -26.90
N LYS A 332 -16.72 -24.03 -25.91
CA LYS A 332 -17.97 -24.46 -25.25
C LYS A 332 -19.10 -24.67 -26.25
N ARG A 333 -19.29 -23.71 -27.17
CA ARG A 333 -20.30 -23.83 -28.24
C ARG A 333 -20.00 -25.01 -29.16
N ALA A 334 -18.75 -25.19 -29.60
CA ALA A 334 -18.35 -26.31 -30.44
C ALA A 334 -18.58 -27.67 -29.76
N ILE A 335 -18.29 -27.77 -28.47
CA ILE A 335 -18.56 -28.99 -27.67
C ILE A 335 -20.06 -29.23 -27.55
N ALA A 336 -20.86 -28.19 -27.31
CA ALA A 336 -22.32 -28.31 -27.26
C ALA A 336 -22.92 -28.77 -28.61
N GLU A 337 -22.40 -28.24 -29.73
CA GLU A 337 -22.78 -28.67 -31.07
C GLU A 337 -22.39 -30.13 -31.34
N LEU A 338 -21.19 -30.54 -30.93
CA LEU A 338 -20.72 -31.93 -31.08
C LEU A 338 -21.57 -32.89 -30.26
N PHE A 339 -21.88 -32.51 -29.01
CA PHE A 339 -22.74 -33.27 -28.12
C PHE A 339 -24.15 -33.47 -28.72
N SER A 340 -24.70 -32.42 -29.33
CA SER A 340 -25.98 -32.50 -30.04
C SER A 340 -25.91 -33.37 -31.30
N LYS A 341 -24.84 -33.27 -32.11
CA LYS A 341 -24.68 -34.07 -33.35
C LYS A 341 -24.49 -35.56 -33.06
N MET A 342 -23.82 -35.89 -31.97
CA MET A 342 -23.55 -37.27 -31.55
C MET A 342 -24.72 -37.89 -30.77
N ASN A 343 -25.86 -37.19 -30.60
CA ASN A 343 -27.02 -37.63 -29.80
C ASN A 343 -26.63 -38.22 -28.44
N CYS A 344 -25.71 -37.56 -27.74
CA CYS A 344 -25.25 -38.01 -26.42
C CYS A 344 -26.30 -37.70 -25.35
N ASP A 345 -26.56 -38.65 -24.44
CA ASP A 345 -27.53 -38.46 -23.36
C ASP A 345 -27.01 -37.49 -22.29
N PRO A 346 -27.73 -36.39 -21.97
CA PRO A 346 -27.32 -35.43 -20.93
C PRO A 346 -27.70 -35.87 -19.50
N SER A 347 -28.47 -36.96 -19.36
CA SER A 347 -28.97 -37.50 -18.09
C SER A 347 -27.88 -37.74 -17.01
N PRO A 348 -26.73 -38.39 -17.30
CA PRO A 348 -25.70 -38.63 -16.30
C PRO A 348 -24.97 -37.37 -15.81
N ILE A 349 -25.01 -36.28 -16.60
CA ILE A 349 -24.47 -34.97 -16.20
C ILE A 349 -25.50 -34.23 -15.35
N THR A 350 -26.76 -34.22 -15.79
CA THR A 350 -27.88 -33.54 -15.12
C THR A 350 -28.15 -34.12 -13.74
N GLU A 351 -28.04 -35.45 -13.59
CA GLU A 351 -28.23 -36.16 -12.31
C GLU A 351 -27.09 -35.88 -11.30
N LYS A 352 -25.86 -35.68 -11.79
CA LYS A 352 -24.68 -35.46 -10.93
C LYS A 352 -24.43 -33.99 -10.56
N LEU A 353 -24.78 -33.05 -11.44
CA LEU A 353 -24.44 -31.63 -11.29
C LEU A 353 -25.65 -30.73 -11.02
N GLY A 354 -26.88 -31.24 -11.13
CA GLY A 354 -28.12 -30.57 -10.70
C GLY A 354 -28.44 -29.23 -11.39
N SER A 355 -27.65 -28.82 -12.38
CA SER A 355 -27.77 -27.57 -13.12
C SER A 355 -27.93 -27.85 -14.62
N SER A 356 -28.54 -26.89 -15.32
CA SER A 356 -29.03 -26.97 -16.71
C SER A 356 -28.08 -27.67 -17.68
N ALA A 357 -28.66 -28.28 -18.73
CA ALA A 357 -27.99 -29.00 -19.82
C ALA A 357 -27.07 -28.13 -20.72
N GLN A 358 -26.55 -27.03 -20.19
CA GLN A 358 -25.64 -26.11 -20.88
C GLN A 358 -24.20 -26.36 -20.44
N VAL A 359 -23.27 -26.18 -21.36
CA VAL A 359 -21.83 -26.35 -21.14
C VAL A 359 -21.28 -25.12 -20.38
N THR A 360 -21.02 -25.26 -19.09
CA THR A 360 -20.38 -24.28 -18.19
C THR A 360 -18.95 -24.70 -17.84
N ASP A 361 -18.10 -23.77 -17.40
CA ASP A 361 -16.66 -24.04 -17.14
C ASP A 361 -16.40 -25.26 -16.24
N ASP A 362 -17.25 -25.48 -15.24
CA ASP A 362 -17.13 -26.59 -14.31
C ASP A 362 -17.53 -27.95 -14.90
N ASN A 363 -18.37 -27.95 -15.95
CA ASN A 363 -18.94 -29.17 -16.52
C ASN A 363 -18.38 -29.53 -17.91
N VAL A 364 -17.62 -28.64 -18.56
CA VAL A 364 -16.98 -28.85 -19.87
C VAL A 364 -16.23 -30.19 -19.92
N THR A 365 -15.43 -30.49 -18.91
CA THR A 365 -14.64 -31.73 -18.85
C THR A 365 -15.52 -32.98 -18.82
N CYS A 366 -16.66 -32.91 -18.13
CA CYS A 366 -17.63 -34.02 -18.06
C CYS A 366 -18.35 -34.21 -19.41
N PHE A 367 -18.68 -33.12 -20.10
CA PHE A 367 -19.26 -33.18 -21.45
C PHE A 367 -18.30 -33.83 -22.45
N ILE A 368 -17.02 -33.44 -22.44
CA ILE A 368 -15.99 -34.02 -23.32
C ILE A 368 -15.83 -35.52 -23.04
N GLY A 369 -15.72 -35.94 -21.78
CA GLY A 369 -15.57 -37.36 -21.43
C GLY A 369 -16.75 -38.24 -21.88
N ILE A 370 -17.97 -37.70 -21.93
CA ILE A 370 -19.14 -38.42 -22.45
C ILE A 370 -19.14 -38.48 -23.98
N VAL A 371 -18.73 -37.40 -24.64
CA VAL A 371 -18.53 -37.41 -26.09
C VAL A 371 -17.47 -38.44 -26.48
N GLU A 372 -16.37 -38.53 -25.73
CA GLU A 372 -15.31 -39.52 -25.94
C GLU A 372 -15.82 -40.97 -25.80
N ASP A 373 -16.58 -41.28 -24.75
CA ASP A 373 -17.16 -42.62 -24.55
C ASP A 373 -18.16 -42.99 -25.66
N SER A 374 -18.99 -42.02 -26.09
CA SER A 374 -19.91 -42.21 -27.21
C SER A 374 -19.17 -42.44 -28.53
N LEU A 375 -18.12 -41.65 -28.81
CA LEU A 375 -17.27 -41.81 -29.98
C LEU A 375 -16.59 -43.18 -30.00
N LEU A 376 -16.04 -43.62 -28.87
CA LEU A 376 -15.42 -44.94 -28.71
C LEU A 376 -16.41 -46.06 -29.01
N LYS A 377 -17.64 -45.98 -28.49
CA LYS A 377 -18.71 -46.94 -28.79
C LYS A 377 -19.06 -46.97 -30.27
N GLN A 378 -19.23 -45.80 -30.89
CA GLN A 378 -19.56 -45.70 -32.31
C GLN A 378 -18.43 -46.28 -33.19
N LEU A 379 -17.17 -45.99 -32.85
CA LEU A 379 -16.00 -46.51 -33.54
C LEU A 379 -15.88 -48.03 -33.38
N MET A 380 -16.16 -48.57 -32.20
CA MET A 380 -16.18 -50.01 -31.95
C MET A 380 -17.26 -50.71 -32.79
N ILE A 381 -18.46 -50.12 -32.90
CA ILE A 381 -19.54 -50.63 -33.76
C ILE A 381 -19.12 -50.60 -35.24
N LEU A 382 -18.51 -49.50 -35.71
CA LEU A 382 -18.00 -49.41 -37.09
C LEU A 382 -16.89 -50.43 -37.37
N MET A 383 -15.97 -50.64 -36.42
CA MET A 383 -14.95 -51.68 -36.53
C MET A 383 -15.55 -53.09 -36.60
N GLN A 384 -16.55 -53.38 -35.76
CA GLN A 384 -17.25 -54.67 -35.79
C GLN A 384 -18.03 -54.85 -37.10
N ALA A 385 -18.71 -53.81 -37.59
CA ALA A 385 -19.42 -53.86 -38.86
C ALA A 385 -18.48 -54.08 -40.05
N ARG A 386 -17.30 -53.43 -40.05
CA ARG A 386 -16.24 -53.67 -41.03
C ARG A 386 -15.63 -55.07 -40.92
N PHE A 387 -15.43 -55.56 -39.71
CA PHE A 387 -14.95 -56.92 -39.46
C PHE A 387 -15.94 -57.95 -40.03
N ASN A 388 -17.23 -57.80 -39.73
CA ASN A 388 -18.30 -58.66 -40.25
C ASN A 388 -18.44 -58.57 -41.79
N GLN A 389 -18.18 -57.40 -42.39
CA GLN A 389 -18.14 -57.25 -43.86
C GLN A 389 -16.92 -57.95 -44.48
N CYS A 390 -15.77 -57.96 -43.81
CA CYS A 390 -14.60 -58.72 -44.24
C CYS A 390 -14.82 -60.24 -44.06
N GLU A 391 -15.59 -60.65 -43.05
CA GLU A 391 -15.95 -62.06 -42.84
C GLU A 391 -16.91 -62.59 -43.93
N GLN A 392 -17.72 -61.73 -44.55
CA GLN A 392 -18.60 -62.07 -45.68
C GLN A 392 -17.89 -62.09 -47.05
N LEU A 393 -16.69 -61.52 -47.15
CA LEU A 393 -15.87 -61.49 -48.36
C LEU A 393 -14.52 -62.14 -48.03
N GLU A 394 -14.40 -63.47 -48.19
CA GLU A 394 -13.14 -64.20 -48.00
C GLU A 394 -11.99 -63.55 -48.80
N LEU A 395 -11.21 -62.70 -48.15
CA LEU A 395 -10.02 -62.07 -48.70
C LEU A 395 -8.87 -62.16 -47.68
N PRO A 396 -7.63 -62.36 -48.15
CA PRO A 396 -6.49 -62.81 -47.33
C PRO A 396 -6.07 -61.76 -46.28
N PRO A 397 -5.34 -62.16 -45.21
CA PRO A 397 -5.12 -61.31 -44.04
C PRO A 397 -4.26 -60.10 -44.41
N HIS A 398 -4.91 -58.98 -44.67
CA HIS A 398 -4.29 -57.68 -44.87
C HIS A 398 -4.45 -56.85 -43.59
N ASN A 399 -3.41 -56.11 -43.22
CA ASN A 399 -3.25 -55.56 -41.88
C ASN A 399 -4.28 -54.44 -41.60
N MET A 400 -5.40 -54.81 -40.97
CA MET A 400 -6.62 -53.99 -40.80
C MET A 400 -6.39 -52.69 -40.01
N LEU A 401 -5.33 -52.60 -39.22
CA LEU A 401 -4.94 -51.38 -38.47
C LEU A 401 -4.53 -50.23 -39.40
N LEU A 402 -3.89 -50.53 -40.53
CA LEU A 402 -3.38 -49.52 -41.46
C LEU A 402 -4.49 -48.90 -42.33
N GLU A 403 -5.55 -49.67 -42.61
CA GLU A 403 -6.65 -49.27 -43.49
C GLU A 403 -7.73 -48.46 -42.77
N ASN A 404 -7.86 -48.64 -41.45
CA ASN A 404 -8.69 -47.79 -40.60
C ASN A 404 -8.11 -46.37 -40.47
N CYS A 405 -6.80 -46.21 -40.62
CA CYS A 405 -6.15 -44.90 -40.69
C CYS A 405 -6.40 -44.17 -42.03
N ARG A 406 -6.77 -44.89 -43.10
CA ARG A 406 -7.09 -44.31 -44.42
C ARG A 406 -8.50 -43.74 -44.55
N LEU A 407 -9.38 -44.01 -43.57
CA LEU A 407 -10.77 -43.54 -43.55
C LEU A 407 -11.02 -42.32 -42.67
N LEU A 408 -10.01 -41.83 -41.96
CA LEU A 408 -10.10 -40.48 -41.41
C LEU A 408 -10.26 -39.53 -42.62
N PRO A 409 -11.28 -38.65 -42.63
CA PRO A 409 -11.30 -37.58 -43.62
C PRO A 409 -9.93 -36.92 -43.55
N THR A 410 -9.25 -36.77 -44.69
CA THR A 410 -8.24 -35.72 -44.81
C THR A 410 -8.95 -34.45 -44.39
N LEU A 411 -8.73 -34.03 -43.14
CA LEU A 411 -9.04 -32.69 -42.71
C LEU A 411 -8.38 -31.82 -43.75
N SER A 412 -9.20 -31.15 -44.57
CA SER A 412 -8.74 -30.02 -45.34
C SER A 412 -8.03 -29.15 -44.33
N THR A 413 -6.71 -29.05 -44.45
CA THR A 413 -5.91 -28.13 -43.67
C THR A 413 -6.56 -26.78 -43.90
N SER A 414 -7.35 -26.33 -42.92
CA SER A 414 -7.78 -24.95 -42.88
C SER A 414 -6.48 -24.21 -42.70
N VAL A 415 -6.02 -23.58 -43.78
CA VAL A 415 -4.98 -22.57 -43.76
C VAL A 415 -5.55 -21.44 -42.91
N VAL A 416 -5.45 -21.59 -41.59
CA VAL A 416 -5.31 -20.47 -40.70
C VAL A 416 -3.82 -20.22 -40.70
N GLU A 417 -3.42 -19.23 -41.52
CA GLU A 417 -2.10 -18.65 -41.43
C GLU A 417 -1.84 -18.29 -39.96
N PRO A 418 -0.76 -18.81 -39.33
CA PRO A 418 -0.31 -18.24 -38.09
C PRO A 418 0.12 -16.80 -38.37
N PRO A 419 -0.25 -15.81 -37.51
CA PRO A 419 0.32 -14.48 -37.64
C PRO A 419 1.85 -14.64 -37.57
N SER A 420 2.51 -14.10 -38.59
CA SER A 420 3.96 -14.18 -38.76
C SER A 420 4.67 -13.86 -37.46
N ALA A 421 5.39 -14.85 -36.94
CA ALA A 421 6.38 -14.65 -35.90
C ALA A 421 7.54 -13.85 -36.50
N THR A 422 7.47 -12.53 -36.44
CA THR A 422 8.67 -11.71 -36.44
C THR A 422 9.27 -11.73 -35.03
N SER A 423 10.44 -12.35 -34.95
CA SER A 423 11.44 -12.31 -33.88
C SER A 423 10.98 -12.72 -32.47
N PHE A 424 11.06 -14.03 -32.19
CA PHE A 424 11.39 -14.49 -30.84
C PHE A 424 12.67 -15.33 -30.92
N ASP A 425 13.69 -14.85 -30.22
CA ASP A 425 15.05 -15.34 -30.21
C ASP A 425 15.13 -16.69 -29.45
N GLU A 426 15.34 -17.75 -30.22
CA GLU A 426 15.37 -19.17 -29.81
C GLU A 426 16.71 -19.51 -29.13
N ALA A 427 17.02 -18.81 -28.04
CA ALA A 427 18.22 -19.06 -27.23
C ALA A 427 17.96 -19.03 -25.71
N ALA A 428 16.73 -18.76 -25.27
CA ALA A 428 16.41 -18.60 -23.84
C ALA A 428 15.70 -19.80 -23.19
N LEU A 429 15.34 -20.84 -23.96
CA LEU A 429 14.45 -21.91 -23.49
C LEU A 429 15.12 -23.30 -23.39
N ASP A 430 16.44 -23.36 -23.16
CA ASP A 430 17.14 -24.64 -22.96
C ASP A 430 17.83 -24.77 -21.58
N MET A 431 17.34 -24.04 -20.57
CA MET A 431 17.94 -24.04 -19.23
C MET A 431 16.99 -24.43 -18.09
N LEU A 432 15.76 -24.90 -18.37
CA LEU A 432 14.75 -25.08 -17.32
C LEU A 432 14.15 -26.47 -17.14
N HIS A 433 14.72 -27.54 -17.72
CA HIS A 433 14.36 -28.90 -17.28
C HIS A 433 15.56 -29.85 -17.24
N GLY A 434 16.21 -29.93 -16.08
CA GLY A 434 17.06 -31.05 -15.65
C GLY A 434 16.73 -31.39 -14.19
N PRO A 435 16.73 -32.67 -13.80
CA PRO A 435 16.08 -33.12 -12.57
C PRO A 435 16.89 -32.79 -11.31
N GLY A 436 16.21 -32.22 -10.30
CA GLY A 436 16.55 -32.34 -8.88
C GLY A 436 17.91 -31.79 -8.40
N SER A 437 17.92 -30.57 -7.88
CA SER A 437 18.73 -30.16 -6.70
C SER A 437 18.46 -28.69 -6.39
N GLU A 438 17.90 -28.40 -5.22
CA GLU A 438 17.87 -27.04 -4.64
C GLU A 438 19.30 -26.51 -4.46
N LYS A 439 19.69 -25.46 -5.20
CA LYS A 439 20.78 -24.55 -4.82
C LYS A 439 20.40 -23.11 -5.19
N THR A 440 20.38 -22.25 -4.19
CA THR A 440 20.15 -20.82 -4.32
C THR A 440 21.29 -20.16 -5.11
N LEU A 441 20.95 -19.34 -6.11
CA LEU A 441 21.93 -18.61 -6.92
C LEU A 441 22.60 -17.49 -6.10
N ASP A 442 23.93 -17.46 -6.12
CA ASP A 442 24.77 -16.45 -5.45
C ASP A 442 24.72 -15.07 -6.15
N TYR A 443 24.69 -14.01 -5.34
CA TYR A 443 24.51 -12.59 -5.70
C TYR A 443 25.49 -12.12 -6.79
N LYS A 444 26.73 -12.64 -6.79
CA LYS A 444 27.74 -12.30 -7.80
C LYS A 444 27.39 -12.77 -9.21
N THR A 445 26.63 -13.85 -9.33
CA THR A 445 26.21 -14.41 -10.63
C THR A 445 25.06 -13.59 -11.21
N LEU A 446 24.15 -13.12 -10.35
CA LEU A 446 23.04 -12.23 -10.72
C LEU A 446 23.55 -10.86 -11.21
N CYS A 447 24.55 -10.28 -10.54
CA CYS A 447 25.16 -9.02 -10.97
C CYS A 447 25.84 -9.12 -12.34
N LYS A 448 26.53 -10.22 -12.66
CA LYS A 448 27.14 -10.42 -13.98
C LYS A 448 26.12 -10.50 -15.11
N HIS A 449 24.97 -11.14 -14.87
CA HIS A 449 23.89 -11.23 -15.86
C HIS A 449 23.18 -9.87 -16.09
N MET A 450 22.99 -9.10 -15.03
CA MET A 450 22.39 -7.76 -15.13
C MET A 450 23.32 -6.76 -15.84
N LEU A 451 24.62 -6.79 -15.56
CA LEU A 451 25.59 -5.90 -16.22
C LEU A 451 25.63 -6.10 -17.74
N LYS A 452 25.54 -7.36 -18.20
CA LYS A 452 25.54 -7.70 -19.63
C LYS A 452 24.29 -7.16 -20.34
N ARG A 453 23.14 -7.14 -19.67
CA ARG A 453 21.88 -6.60 -20.20
C ARG A 453 21.89 -5.07 -20.27
N VAL A 454 22.48 -4.40 -19.28
CA VAL A 454 22.61 -2.92 -19.25
C VAL A 454 23.55 -2.41 -20.35
N VAL A 455 24.65 -3.12 -20.63
CA VAL A 455 25.59 -2.75 -21.71
C VAL A 455 24.96 -2.87 -23.09
N LEU A 456 24.05 -3.82 -23.30
CA LEU A 456 23.32 -3.98 -24.57
C LEU A 456 22.25 -2.90 -24.79
N THR A 457 21.62 -2.40 -23.72
CA THR A 457 20.62 -1.32 -23.82
C THR A 457 21.22 0.05 -24.10
N GLU A 458 22.46 0.30 -23.66
CA GLU A 458 23.17 1.57 -23.88
C GLU A 458 23.72 1.69 -25.32
N GLN A 459 24.04 0.58 -25.99
CA GLN A 459 24.56 0.60 -27.37
C GLN A 459 23.47 0.83 -28.45
N GLY A 460 22.19 0.80 -28.07
CA GLY A 460 21.05 0.95 -28.99
C GLY A 460 20.53 2.38 -29.18
N ARG A 461 21.09 3.40 -28.52
CA ARG A 461 20.63 4.81 -28.64
C ARG A 461 21.74 5.73 -29.14
N GLY A 462 22.05 5.60 -30.43
CA GLY A 462 22.89 6.55 -31.19
C GLY A 462 22.05 7.61 -31.92
N HIS A 463 22.36 8.87 -31.64
CA HIS A 463 21.83 10.14 -32.15
C HIS A 463 21.72 10.28 -33.69
N LYS A 464 20.69 11.01 -34.19
CA LYS A 464 20.81 11.93 -35.36
C LYS A 464 19.97 13.22 -35.19
N PRO A 465 20.33 14.34 -35.84
CA PRO A 465 19.94 15.71 -35.46
C PRO A 465 18.91 16.41 -36.39
N ALA A 466 18.56 17.64 -36.00
CA ALA A 466 17.43 18.51 -36.36
C ALA A 466 17.31 19.04 -37.81
N SER A 467 16.10 19.50 -38.20
CA SER A 467 15.83 20.91 -38.64
C SER A 467 14.35 21.22 -38.97
N ALA A 468 13.82 22.30 -38.38
CA ALA A 468 12.91 23.39 -38.85
C ALA A 468 11.80 23.10 -39.91
N THR A 469 10.58 23.68 -39.92
CA THR A 469 10.20 25.10 -39.75
C THR A 469 8.65 25.28 -39.80
N SER A 470 8.17 26.41 -39.27
CA SER A 470 6.94 27.17 -39.62
C SER A 470 5.65 27.02 -38.76
N ALA A 471 5.39 28.10 -38.02
CA ALA A 471 4.08 28.59 -37.57
C ALA A 471 3.46 29.47 -38.70
N PRO A 472 2.22 30.06 -38.67
CA PRO A 472 1.59 30.62 -37.46
C PRO A 472 0.03 30.76 -37.38
N LYS A 473 -0.41 31.29 -36.22
CA LYS A 473 -1.59 32.15 -35.93
C LYS A 473 -3.00 31.53 -35.74
N GLY A 474 -3.53 31.74 -34.54
CA GLY A 474 -4.96 31.79 -34.24
C GLY A 474 -5.25 32.37 -32.83
N LYS A 475 -5.59 33.66 -32.76
CA LYS A 475 -6.02 34.38 -31.54
C LYS A 475 -7.51 34.12 -31.24
N LYS A 476 -7.89 33.96 -29.96
CA LYS A 476 -9.12 34.48 -29.29
C LYS A 476 -9.15 33.98 -27.84
N LYS A 477 -8.93 34.85 -26.85
CA LYS A 477 -9.86 35.74 -26.12
C LYS A 477 -10.34 35.11 -24.80
N MET A 478 -9.88 35.73 -23.72
CA MET A 478 -10.33 35.63 -22.33
C MET A 478 -11.84 35.90 -22.20
N ALA A 479 -12.51 35.19 -21.29
CA ALA A 479 -13.69 35.69 -20.61
C ALA A 479 -13.67 35.22 -19.14
N PHE A 480 -13.61 36.21 -18.27
CA PHE A 480 -13.71 36.17 -16.82
C PHE A 480 -15.21 36.12 -16.46
N SER A 481 -15.64 35.21 -15.59
CA SER A 481 -16.85 35.42 -14.78
C SER A 481 -16.83 34.56 -13.52
N GLY A 482 -16.80 35.23 -12.37
CA GLY A 482 -17.50 34.77 -11.17
C GLY A 482 -18.51 35.85 -10.76
N PRO A 483 -19.15 35.77 -9.60
CA PRO A 483 -19.83 34.62 -8.99
C PRO A 483 -21.35 34.91 -8.86
N LYS A 484 -22.17 33.89 -8.56
CA LYS A 484 -23.54 34.12 -8.06
C LYS A 484 -23.80 33.32 -6.80
N SER A 485 -24.02 34.05 -5.72
CA SER A 485 -24.69 33.60 -4.51
C SER A 485 -26.16 33.30 -4.81
N ALA A 486 -26.67 32.23 -4.20
CA ALA A 486 -28.00 32.10 -3.62
C ALA A 486 -27.90 31.05 -2.51
#